data_AF-A0AA39J730-F1
#
_entry.id   AF-A0AA39J730-F1
#
_cell.length_a   1.000
_cell.length_b   1.000
_cell.length_c   1.000
_cell.angle_alpha   90.00
_cell.angle_beta   90.00
_cell.angle_gamma   90.00
#
_symmetry.space_group_name_H-M   'P 1'
#
loop_
_entity.id
_entity.type
_entity.pdbx_description
1 polymer ?
#
loop_
_entity_poly.entity_id
_entity_poly.type
_entity_poly.pdbx_seq_one_letter_code
_entity_poly.pdbx_strand_id
1 'polypeptide(L)'
;FTANGIICGLDLPPLFKVRKSLSDKPSTLSQKITIMGLGSRYFKEAMEEPKEVSLMVEREFKQEALEQWRPTTYHSFDAMESTNRYFRRIIEGESEEVMPISKEVDPNGALQQL
;
A
#
# COMPACT_ATOMS: atom_id res chain seq x y z
N PHE A 1 -8.37 17.48 6.90
CA PHE A 1 -9.02 16.28 7.45
C PHE A 1 -8.00 15.58 8.33
N THR A 2 -8.31 15.31 9.61
CA THR A 2 -7.37 14.72 10.57
C THR A 2 -8.04 13.50 11.20
N ALA A 3 -7.56 12.29 10.89
CA ALA A 3 -8.07 11.05 11.46
C ALA A 3 -7.10 10.54 12.54
N ASN A 4 -7.60 10.33 13.76
CA ASN A 4 -6.84 9.70 14.83
C ASN A 4 -6.86 8.17 14.62
N GLY A 5 -5.69 7.56 14.43
CA GLY A 5 -5.54 6.12 14.25
C GLY A 5 -4.20 5.64 14.79
N ILE A 6 -4.07 4.33 14.98
CA ILE A 6 -2.81 3.68 15.38
C ILE A 6 -2.29 2.90 14.18
N ILE A 7 -1.01 3.10 13.82
CA ILE A 7 -0.33 2.27 12.82
C ILE A 7 -0.16 0.88 13.43
N CYS A 8 -0.92 -0.09 12.95
CA CYS A 8 -0.94 -1.46 13.50
C CYS A 8 0.18 -2.35 12.93
N GLY A 9 0.95 -1.85 11.96
CA GLY A 9 2.10 -2.51 11.36
C GLY A 9 2.79 -1.61 10.35
N LEU A 10 4.12 -1.61 10.36
CA LEU A 10 4.97 -0.96 9.38
C LEU A 10 6.02 -2.01 8.99
N ASP A 11 5.97 -2.50 7.77
CA ASP A 11 6.84 -3.61 7.35
C ASP A 11 7.78 -3.15 6.24
N LEU A 12 8.96 -2.70 6.64
CA LEU A 12 10.18 -2.78 5.84
C LEU A 12 11.35 -3.08 6.79
N PRO A 13 11.59 -4.35 7.15
CA PRO A 13 12.79 -4.72 7.88
C PRO A 13 14.02 -4.36 7.02
N PRO A 14 15.17 -4.02 7.64
CA PRO A 14 16.39 -3.72 6.90
C PRO A 14 16.71 -4.85 5.93
N LEU A 15 16.79 -4.52 4.64
CA LEU A 15 16.98 -5.50 3.57
C LEU A 15 18.48 -5.70 3.33
N PHE A 16 19.04 -6.75 3.94
CA PHE A 16 20.46 -7.05 3.80
C PHE A 16 20.82 -7.76 2.49
N LYS A 17 19.86 -8.49 1.89
CA LYS A 17 20.02 -9.27 0.65
C LYS A 17 18.68 -9.39 -0.10
N VAL A 18 18.66 -9.08 -1.39
CA VAL A 18 17.55 -9.42 -2.28
C VAL A 18 17.70 -10.88 -2.71
N ARG A 19 16.69 -11.72 -2.48
CA ARG A 19 16.72 -13.12 -2.92
C ARG A 19 16.64 -13.17 -4.46
N LYS A 20 17.65 -13.79 -5.10
CA LYS A 20 17.75 -13.94 -6.57
C LYS A 20 16.65 -14.81 -7.22
N SER A 21 15.65 -15.30 -6.48
CA SER A 21 14.63 -16.21 -6.99
C SER A 21 13.29 -15.51 -7.27
N LEU A 22 13.30 -14.51 -8.14
CA LEU A 22 12.08 -14.07 -8.80
C LEU A 22 12.35 -14.12 -10.29
N SER A 23 12.05 -15.27 -10.87
CA SER A 23 11.90 -15.49 -12.32
C SER A 23 11.25 -14.28 -12.98
N ASP A 24 11.92 -13.63 -13.95
CA ASP A 24 11.43 -12.70 -15.02
C ASP A 24 10.24 -11.76 -14.77
N LYS A 25 9.75 -11.62 -13.54
CA LYS A 25 8.59 -10.82 -13.17
C LYS A 25 9.09 -9.59 -12.43
N PRO A 26 8.51 -8.40 -12.70
CA PRO A 26 8.89 -7.17 -12.03
C PRO A 26 8.66 -7.32 -10.52
N SER A 27 9.73 -7.25 -9.74
CA SER A 27 9.66 -7.21 -8.28
C SER A 27 9.31 -5.79 -7.85
N THR A 28 8.02 -5.52 -7.65
CA THR A 28 7.60 -4.28 -7.00
C THR A 28 7.66 -4.47 -5.49
N LEU A 29 8.16 -3.46 -4.77
CA LEU A 29 8.01 -3.41 -3.32
C LEU A 29 6.94 -2.39 -2.99
N SER A 30 5.98 -2.79 -2.17
CA SER A 30 4.89 -1.92 -1.75
C SER A 30 4.87 -1.84 -0.23
N GLN A 31 4.71 -0.63 0.28
CA GLN A 31 4.35 -0.41 1.67
C GLN A 31 2.83 -0.50 1.80
N LYS A 32 2.38 -1.23 2.81
CA LYS A 32 0.97 -1.41 3.09
C LYS A 32 0.70 -0.91 4.50
N ILE A 33 -0.27 -0.04 4.64
CA ILE A 33 -0.79 0.44 5.91
C ILE A 33 -2.22 -0.05 6.08
N THR A 34 -2.55 -0.49 7.29
CA THR A 34 -3.92 -0.85 7.67
C THR A 34 -4.39 0.14 8.74
N ILE A 35 -5.48 0.85 8.43
CA ILE A 35 -6.10 1.84 9.30
C ILE A 35 -7.39 1.22 9.83
N MET A 36 -7.58 1.22 11.16
CA MET A 36 -8.79 0.73 11.79
C MET A 36 -9.24 1.64 12.92
N GLY A 37 -10.56 1.66 13.18
CA GLY A 37 -11.16 2.48 14.23
C GLY A 37 -11.32 1.82 15.59
N LEU A 38 -10.85 0.57 15.79
CA LEU A 38 -11.05 -0.21 17.02
C LEU A 38 -12.51 -0.25 17.51
N GLY A 39 -13.46 -0.35 16.58
CA GLY A 39 -14.89 -0.36 16.90
C GLY A 39 -15.54 1.01 17.12
N SER A 40 -14.79 2.10 16.97
CA SER A 40 -15.31 3.47 17.03
C SER A 40 -16.47 3.67 16.05
N ARG A 41 -17.56 4.27 16.55
CA ARG A 41 -18.71 4.66 15.72
C ARG A 41 -18.30 5.67 14.64
N TYR A 42 -17.44 6.64 15.00
CA TYR A 42 -16.97 7.66 14.07
C TYR A 42 -16.22 7.04 12.87
N PHE A 43 -15.39 6.03 13.12
CA PHE A 43 -14.68 5.35 12.03
C PHE A 43 -15.63 4.55 11.14
N LYS A 44 -16.62 3.88 11.72
CA LYS A 44 -17.65 3.18 10.95
C LYS A 44 -18.43 4.14 10.05
N GLU A 45 -18.87 5.27 10.59
CA GLU A 45 -19.56 6.32 9.82
C GLU A 45 -18.66 6.88 8.71
N ALA A 46 -17.38 7.15 9.01
CA ALA A 46 -16.41 7.63 8.01
C ALA A 46 -16.10 6.61 6.90
N MET A 47 -16.28 5.30 7.15
CA MET A 47 -16.08 4.25 6.15
C MET A 47 -17.24 4.11 5.18
N GLU A 48 -18.40 4.73 5.44
CA GLU A 48 -19.54 4.69 4.51
C GLU A 48 -19.28 5.53 3.26
N GLU A 49 -18.62 6.69 3.38
CA GLU A 49 -18.29 7.54 2.21
C GLU A 49 -17.42 6.81 1.17
N PRO A 50 -16.29 6.17 1.52
CA PRO A 50 -15.51 5.36 0.57
C PRO A 50 -16.30 4.20 -0.03
N LYS A 51 -17.18 3.55 0.75
CA LYS A 51 -18.04 2.45 0.26
C LYS A 51 -19.00 2.96 -0.83
N GLU A 52 -19.62 4.12 -0.61
CA GLU A 52 -20.50 4.74 -1.60
C GLU A 52 -19.75 5.12 -2.87
N VAL A 53 -18.58 5.76 -2.75
CA VAL A 53 -17.74 6.09 -3.91
C VAL A 53 -17.37 4.84 -4.70
N SER A 54 -16.98 3.75 -4.03
CA SER A 54 -16.68 2.48 -4.70
C SER A 54 -17.87 1.96 -5.51
N LEU A 55 -19.07 2.01 -4.95
CA LEU A 55 -20.30 1.58 -5.64
C LEU A 55 -20.64 2.48 -6.84
N MET A 56 -20.40 3.79 -6.75
CA MET A 56 -20.61 4.70 -7.88
C MET A 56 -19.63 4.39 -9.01
N VAL A 57 -18.34 4.22 -8.68
CA VAL A 57 -17.29 3.87 -9.63
C VAL A 57 -17.58 2.52 -10.29
N GLU A 58 -17.98 1.50 -9.55
CA GLU A 58 -18.36 0.18 -10.10
C GLU A 58 -19.53 0.25 -11.10
N ARG A 59 -20.43 1.25 -10.99
CA ARG A 59 -21.55 1.43 -11.92
C ARG A 59 -21.12 2.13 -13.21
N GLU A 60 -20.15 3.04 -13.14
CA GLU A 60 -19.71 3.81 -14.29
C GLU A 60 -18.72 3.05 -15.18
N PHE A 61 -17.86 2.23 -14.59
CA PHE A 61 -16.85 1.48 -15.31
C PHE A 61 -17.32 0.05 -15.61
N LYS A 62 -16.89 -0.50 -16.76
CA LYS A 62 -17.17 -1.90 -17.10
C LYS A 62 -16.56 -2.82 -16.03
N GLN A 63 -17.21 -3.96 -15.77
CA GLN A 63 -16.60 -5.02 -14.95
C GLN A 63 -15.20 -5.30 -15.48
N GLU A 64 -14.23 -5.41 -14.56
CA GLU A 64 -12.79 -5.64 -14.83
C GLU A 64 -11.99 -4.43 -15.34
N ALA A 65 -12.62 -3.29 -15.62
CA ALA A 65 -11.88 -2.07 -16.00
C ALA A 65 -11.18 -1.40 -14.80
N LEU A 66 -11.61 -1.72 -13.59
CA LEU A 66 -11.03 -1.23 -12.34
C LEU A 66 -10.91 -2.37 -11.33
N GLU A 67 -9.86 -2.30 -10.51
CA GLU A 67 -9.73 -3.18 -9.35
C GLU A 67 -10.81 -2.81 -8.32
N GLN A 68 -11.60 -3.81 -7.92
CA GLN A 68 -12.68 -3.57 -6.98
C GLN A 68 -12.11 -3.26 -5.60
N TRP A 69 -12.37 -2.06 -5.09
CA TRP A 69 -12.03 -1.72 -3.71
C TRP A 69 -13.09 -2.26 -2.76
N ARG A 70 -12.66 -2.89 -1.65
CA ARG A 70 -13.54 -3.28 -0.55
C ARG A 70 -12.84 -3.03 0.78
N PRO A 71 -13.58 -2.61 1.82
CA PRO A 71 -13.06 -2.56 3.18
C PRO A 71 -12.49 -3.92 3.58
N THR A 72 -11.32 -3.89 4.21
CA THR A 72 -10.75 -5.08 4.86
C THR A 72 -11.29 -5.22 6.27
N THR A 73 -10.99 -6.33 6.94
CA THR A 73 -11.33 -6.50 8.36
C THR A 73 -10.09 -6.82 9.16
N TYR A 74 -10.00 -6.26 10.37
CA TYR A 74 -8.95 -6.57 11.35
C TYR A 74 -9.60 -6.81 12.71
N HIS A 75 -9.39 -7.99 13.29
CA HIS A 75 -10.08 -8.46 14.50
C HIS A 75 -11.60 -8.17 14.49
N SER A 76 -12.26 -8.47 13.38
CA SER A 76 -13.71 -8.28 13.17
C SER A 76 -14.20 -6.83 13.10
N PHE A 77 -13.30 -5.85 13.03
CA PHE A 77 -13.65 -4.45 12.75
C PHE A 77 -13.32 -4.08 11.31
N ASP A 78 -14.16 -3.26 10.70
CA ASP A 78 -13.88 -2.62 9.42
C ASP A 78 -12.52 -1.92 9.50
N ALA A 79 -11.71 -2.15 8.47
CA ALA A 79 -10.40 -1.57 8.29
C ALA A 79 -10.26 -1.08 6.84
N MET A 80 -9.44 -0.07 6.66
CA MET A 80 -9.03 0.44 5.37
C MET A 80 -7.58 0.05 5.14
N GLU A 81 -7.33 -0.61 4.03
CA GLU A 81 -6.00 -0.90 3.57
C GLU A 81 -5.58 0.11 2.51
N SER A 82 -4.40 0.68 2.69
CA SER A 82 -3.78 1.53 1.68
C SER A 82 -2.42 0.96 1.35
N THR A 83 -2.18 0.73 0.08
CA THR A 83 -0.93 0.19 -0.44
C THR A 83 -0.29 1.26 -1.32
N ASN A 84 0.92 1.67 -0.97
CA ASN A 84 1.73 2.56 -1.78
C ASN A 84 2.89 1.76 -2.38
N ARG A 85 3.11 1.90 -3.69
CA ARG A 85 4.26 1.30 -4.35
C ARG A 85 5.50 2.06 -3.94
N TYR A 86 6.31 1.44 -3.10
CA TYR A 86 7.47 2.06 -2.47
C TYR A 86 8.72 1.98 -3.36
N PHE A 87 8.88 0.88 -4.10
CA PHE A 87 9.91 0.75 -5.13
C PHE A 87 9.32 0.27 -6.46
N ARG A 88 9.76 0.91 -7.54
CA ARG A 88 9.63 0.45 -8.92
C ARG A 88 11.03 0.33 -9.52
N ARG A 89 11.20 -0.54 -10.51
CA ARG A 89 12.48 -0.66 -11.21
C ARG A 89 12.81 0.65 -11.91
N ILE A 90 14.07 1.08 -11.86
CA ILE A 90 14.53 2.35 -12.47
C ILE A 90 14.21 2.38 -13.98
N ILE A 91 14.27 1.22 -14.65
CA ILE A 91 13.98 1.05 -16.08
C ILE A 91 12.51 1.38 -16.43
N GLU A 92 11.60 1.36 -15.46
CA GLU A 92 10.16 1.61 -15.65
C GLU A 92 9.74 3.07 -15.39
N GLY A 93 10.69 3.95 -15.04
CA GLY A 93 10.43 5.36 -14.75
C GLY A 93 11.16 6.30 -15.70
N GLU A 94 10.45 6.91 -16.65
CA GLU A 94 10.99 8.01 -17.43
C GLU A 94 11.16 9.26 -16.56
N SER A 95 12.41 9.66 -16.33
CA SER A 95 12.85 11.00 -15.88
C SER A 95 12.53 11.48 -14.46
N GLU A 96 12.07 10.64 -13.55
CA GLU A 96 11.94 11.06 -12.14
C GLU A 96 13.28 11.01 -11.40
N GLU A 97 13.56 12.05 -10.62
CA GLU A 97 14.74 12.14 -9.76
C GLU A 97 14.69 11.00 -8.73
N VAL A 98 15.69 10.12 -8.76
CA VAL A 98 15.73 8.95 -7.89
C VAL A 98 15.87 9.41 -6.44
N MET A 99 14.86 9.14 -5.62
CA MET A 99 14.92 9.43 -4.20
C MET A 99 16.02 8.56 -3.54
N PRO A 100 16.99 9.16 -2.83
CA PRO A 100 18.05 8.40 -2.19
C PRO A 100 17.49 7.52 -1.06
N ILE A 101 17.82 6.23 -1.08
CA ILE A 101 17.44 5.28 -0.03
C ILE A 101 18.40 5.43 1.15
N SER A 102 17.86 5.60 2.36
CA SER A 102 18.66 5.68 3.60
C SER A 102 19.39 4.36 3.89
N LYS A 103 20.60 4.45 4.48
CA LYS A 103 21.38 3.30 4.97
C LYS A 103 20.67 2.53 6.10
N GLU A 104 19.68 3.12 6.75
CA GLU A 104 18.85 2.43 7.74
C GLU A 104 17.91 1.41 7.08
N VAL A 105 17.48 1.70 5.85
CA VAL A 105 16.55 0.87 5.06
C VAL A 105 17.30 -0.10 4.14
N ASP A 106 18.38 0.38 3.52
CA ASP A 106 19.26 -0.40 2.65
C ASP A 106 20.74 -0.32 3.09
N PRO A 107 21.12 -1.02 4.18
CA PRO A 107 22.48 -0.94 4.72
C PRO A 107 23.57 -1.38 3.72
N ASN A 108 23.22 -2.26 2.79
CA ASN A 108 24.15 -2.91 1.87
C ASN A 108 24.00 -2.46 0.41
N GLY A 109 23.12 -1.50 0.10
CA GLY A 109 22.87 -1.08 -1.29
C GLY A 109 22.22 -2.18 -2.15
N ALA A 110 21.50 -3.11 -1.53
CA ALA A 110 20.87 -4.24 -2.22
C ALA A 110 19.65 -3.82 -3.05
N LEU A 111 18.97 -2.73 -2.67
CA LEU A 111 17.80 -2.19 -3.38
C LEU A 111 18.19 -1.31 -4.56
N GLN A 112 19.40 -0.72 -4.54
CA GLN A 112 19.93 0.05 -5.67
C GLN A 112 20.20 -0.80 -6.93
N GLN A 113 20.16 -2.13 -6.79
CA GLN A 113 20.47 -3.09 -7.85
C GLN A 113 19.21 -3.70 -8.52
N LEU A 114 18.02 -3.23 -8.16
CA LEU A 114 16.70 -3.76 -8.60
C LEU A 114 16.08 -2.97 -9.77
#